data_AF-A0A8R1U0I6-F1
#
_entry.id   AF-A0A8R1U0I6-F1
#
_cell.length_a   1.000
_cell.length_b   1.000
_cell.length_c   1.000
_cell.angle_alpha   90.00
_cell.angle_beta   90.00
_cell.angle_gamma   90.00
#
_symmetry.space_group_name_H-M   'P 1'
#
loop_
_entity.id
_entity.type
_entity.pdbx_description
1 polymer ?
#
loop_
_entity_poly.entity_id
_entity_poly.type
_entity_poly.pdbx_seq_one_letter_code
_entity_poly.pdbx_strand_id
1 'polypeptide(L)'
;MSLRSIKRALPYKREKMPVSVGIVTVILFIAGGAILFSVWEGWNFFDGAYYSFITLSTIGFGDIVPGQSLGEGSQEKLIVCALYLLFGMALIAMCFKLMQDDVVRKARWLGQKIGILGNQNETSRLGDILTSPMLRVLQLQSNIAQTRVQASLLSCICICIFSAEFLHM
;
A
#
# COMPACT_ATOMS: atom_id res chain seq x y z
N MET A 1 35.29 23.39 -16.95
CA MET A 1 34.30 24.46 -16.71
C MET A 1 33.17 24.27 -17.73
N SER A 2 31.94 23.83 -17.47
CA SER A 2 31.15 23.64 -16.25
C SER A 2 30.10 22.54 -16.51
N LEU A 3 30.22 21.38 -15.85
CA LEU A 3 29.18 20.32 -15.84
C LEU A 3 27.88 20.78 -15.14
N ARG A 4 27.85 21.98 -14.52
CA ARG A 4 26.66 22.57 -13.89
C ARG A 4 25.64 23.10 -14.91
N SER A 5 26.00 23.20 -16.19
CA SER A 5 25.10 23.67 -17.25
C SER A 5 24.18 22.57 -17.80
N ILE A 6 24.64 21.31 -17.81
CA ILE A 6 23.88 20.17 -18.37
C ILE A 6 22.74 19.71 -17.46
N LYS A 7 22.86 19.83 -16.12
CA LYS A 7 21.77 19.49 -15.18
C LYS A 7 20.53 20.40 -15.28
N ARG A 8 20.60 21.54 -15.97
CA ARG A 8 19.47 22.47 -16.13
C ARG A 8 18.59 22.22 -17.37
N ALA A 9 18.96 21.28 -18.23
CA ALA A 9 18.33 21.10 -19.54
C ALA A 9 17.57 19.77 -19.74
N LEU A 10 17.29 19.02 -18.68
CA LEU A 10 16.39 17.87 -18.77
C LEU A 10 15.01 18.26 -18.24
N PRO A 11 14.08 18.71 -19.12
CA PRO A 11 12.70 18.92 -18.74
C PRO A 11 12.11 17.55 -18.39
N TYR A 12 12.05 17.24 -17.09
CA TYR A 12 11.33 16.08 -16.60
C TYR A 12 9.85 16.29 -16.94
N LYS A 13 9.43 15.74 -18.08
CA LYS A 13 8.04 15.70 -18.50
C LYS A 13 7.30 14.84 -17.48
N ARG A 14 6.64 15.49 -16.52
CA ARG A 14 5.69 14.88 -15.57
C ARG A 14 4.53 14.30 -16.40
N GLU A 15 4.71 13.10 -16.92
CA GLU A 15 3.59 12.34 -17.46
C GLU A 15 2.69 12.00 -16.29
N LYS A 16 1.49 12.60 -16.30
CA LYS A 16 0.49 12.42 -15.26
C LYS A 16 0.09 10.95 -15.29
N MET A 17 0.63 10.13 -14.38
CA MET A 17 0.15 8.77 -14.18
C MET A 17 -1.30 8.86 -13.75
N PRO A 18 -2.25 8.35 -14.55
CA PRO A 18 -3.65 8.48 -14.22
C PRO A 18 -3.96 7.61 -13.00
N VAL A 19 -4.87 8.09 -12.14
CA VAL A 19 -5.51 7.33 -11.04
C VAL A 19 -5.78 5.87 -11.39
N SER A 20 -6.20 5.60 -12.64
CA SER A 20 -6.49 4.25 -13.11
C SER A 20 -5.30 3.31 -12.96
N VAL A 21 -4.07 3.77 -13.18
CA VAL A 21 -2.86 2.95 -12.98
C VAL A 21 -2.73 2.55 -11.51
N GLY A 22 -2.91 3.50 -10.58
CA GLY A 22 -2.85 3.20 -9.14
C GLY A 22 -3.92 2.20 -8.71
N ILE A 23 -5.17 2.35 -9.19
CA ILE A 23 -6.25 1.41 -8.88
C ILE A 23 -5.94 0.03 -9.46
N VAL A 24 -5.50 -0.04 -10.71
CA VAL A 24 -5.12 -1.30 -11.36
C VAL A 24 -3.96 -1.98 -10.63
N THR A 25 -2.94 -1.25 -10.20
CA THR A 25 -1.83 -1.80 -9.41
C THR A 25 -2.30 -2.43 -8.11
N VAL A 26 -3.22 -1.77 -7.38
CA VAL A 26 -3.79 -2.33 -6.14
C VAL A 26 -4.60 -3.60 -6.42
N ILE A 27 -5.42 -3.60 -7.47
CA ILE A 27 -6.21 -4.78 -7.87
C ILE A 27 -5.29 -5.95 -8.26
N LEU A 28 -4.26 -5.69 -9.07
CA LEU A 28 -3.28 -6.70 -9.46
C LEU A 28 -2.51 -7.25 -8.25
N PHE A 29 -2.21 -6.39 -7.29
CA PHE A 29 -1.53 -6.80 -6.07
C PHE A 29 -2.40 -7.71 -5.19
N ILE A 30 -3.69 -7.40 -5.05
CA ILE A 30 -4.67 -8.25 -4.36
C ILE A 30 -4.83 -9.59 -5.11
N ALA A 31 -4.94 -9.56 -6.44
CA ALA A 31 -5.04 -10.77 -7.25
C ALA A 31 -3.78 -11.65 -7.14
N GLY A 32 -2.58 -11.05 -7.08
CA GLY A 32 -1.34 -11.77 -6.82
C GLY A 32 -1.31 -12.45 -5.46
N GLY A 33 -1.79 -11.76 -4.41
CA GLY A 33 -1.97 -12.36 -3.08
C GLY A 33 -2.99 -13.49 -3.09
N ALA A 34 -4.12 -13.31 -3.77
CA ALA A 34 -5.14 -14.33 -3.92
C ALA A 34 -4.61 -15.62 -4.55
N ILE A 35 -3.82 -15.49 -5.62
CA ILE A 35 -3.18 -16.65 -6.27
C ILE A 35 -2.17 -17.30 -5.32
N LEU A 36 -1.33 -16.51 -4.66
CA LEU A 36 -0.32 -17.00 -3.71
C LEU A 36 -0.96 -17.82 -2.59
N PHE A 37 -1.97 -17.28 -1.91
CA PHE A 37 -2.65 -17.95 -0.80
C PHE A 37 -3.53 -19.11 -1.27
N SER A 38 -4.13 -19.02 -2.46
CA SER A 38 -4.89 -20.13 -3.04
C SER A 38 -4.00 -21.36 -3.31
N VAL A 39 -2.78 -21.15 -3.84
CA VAL A 39 -1.83 -22.24 -4.10
C VAL A 39 -1.26 -22.84 -2.82
N TRP A 40 -1.02 -22.01 -1.79
CA TRP A 40 -0.35 -22.47 -0.56
C TRP A 40 -1.26 -23.05 0.51
N GLU A 41 -2.44 -22.48 0.70
CA GLU A 41 -3.41 -22.95 1.69
C GLU A 41 -4.53 -23.79 1.05
N GLY A 42 -4.55 -23.90 -0.28
CA GLY A 42 -5.64 -24.58 -0.99
C GLY A 42 -6.97 -23.82 -0.91
N TRP A 43 -6.93 -22.53 -0.57
CA TRP A 43 -8.11 -21.68 -0.47
C TRP A 43 -8.68 -21.36 -1.85
N ASN A 44 -9.97 -21.02 -1.90
CA ASN A 44 -10.55 -20.48 -3.12
C ASN A 44 -9.90 -19.13 -3.44
N PHE A 45 -9.85 -18.77 -4.73
CA PHE A 45 -9.35 -17.47 -5.16
C PHE A 45 -10.06 -16.31 -4.44
N PHE A 46 -11.37 -16.43 -4.18
CA PHE A 46 -12.14 -15.44 -3.44
C PHE A 46 -11.71 -15.31 -1.97
N ASP A 47 -11.42 -16.42 -1.30
CA ASP A 47 -10.96 -16.43 0.10
C ASP A 47 -9.57 -15.79 0.21
N GLY A 48 -8.66 -16.12 -0.73
CA GLY A 48 -7.35 -15.50 -0.82
C GLY A 48 -7.40 -14.00 -1.15
N ALA A 49 -8.31 -13.58 -2.04
CA ALA A 49 -8.54 -12.17 -2.36
C ALA A 49 -9.14 -11.40 -1.19
N TYR A 50 -10.11 -12.02 -0.49
CA TYR A 50 -10.71 -11.49 0.72
C TYR A 50 -9.64 -11.29 1.81
N TYR A 51 -8.85 -12.33 2.10
CA TYR A 51 -7.73 -12.25 3.04
C TYR A 51 -6.75 -11.12 2.68
N SER A 52 -6.36 -11.02 1.41
CA SER A 52 -5.45 -9.97 0.93
C SER A 52 -6.08 -8.58 1.12
N PHE A 53 -7.36 -8.41 0.79
CA PHE A 53 -8.06 -7.14 0.92
C PHE A 53 -8.25 -6.72 2.39
N ILE A 54 -8.73 -7.60 3.28
CA ILE A 54 -8.94 -7.26 4.70
C ILE A 54 -7.61 -6.94 5.40
N THR A 55 -6.52 -7.58 4.98
CA THR A 55 -5.20 -7.35 5.57
C THR A 55 -4.61 -6.02 5.09
N LEU A 56 -4.74 -5.73 3.79
CA LEU A 56 -4.27 -4.48 3.19
C LEU A 56 -5.09 -3.26 3.59
N SER A 57 -6.40 -3.41 3.76
CA SER A 57 -7.29 -2.38 4.33
C SER A 57 -7.09 -2.21 5.83
N THR A 58 -6.23 -3.03 6.46
CA THR A 58 -5.96 -3.06 7.90
C THR A 58 -7.18 -3.37 8.77
N ILE A 59 -8.29 -3.84 8.18
CA ILE A 59 -9.50 -4.29 8.89
C ILE A 59 -9.16 -5.53 9.71
N GLY A 60 -8.58 -6.55 9.06
CA GLY A 60 -8.01 -7.74 9.71
C GLY A 60 -8.95 -8.47 10.67
N PHE A 61 -10.07 -9.00 10.19
CA PHE A 61 -11.03 -9.74 11.02
C PHE A 61 -10.41 -10.98 11.71
N GLY A 62 -9.40 -11.60 11.09
CA GLY A 62 -8.69 -12.76 11.66
C GLY A 62 -9.48 -14.08 11.56
N ASP A 63 -10.54 -14.10 10.76
CA ASP A 63 -11.34 -15.29 10.42
C ASP A 63 -10.56 -16.30 9.56
N ILE A 64 -9.74 -15.80 8.65
CA ILE A 64 -8.91 -16.59 7.74
C ILE A 64 -7.46 -16.13 7.91
N VAL A 65 -6.54 -17.04 8.25
CA VAL A 65 -5.11 -16.74 8.46
C VAL A 65 -4.22 -17.83 7.85
N PRO A 66 -3.14 -17.48 7.12
CA PRO A 66 -2.23 -18.46 6.52
C PRO A 66 -1.45 -19.18 7.62
N GLY A 67 -1.13 -20.46 7.41
CA GLY A 67 -0.44 -21.30 8.39
C GLY A 67 -1.34 -22.14 9.30
N GLN A 68 -2.65 -22.22 9.05
CA GLN A 68 -3.52 -23.19 9.75
C GLN A 68 -3.26 -24.63 9.32
N SER A 69 -2.72 -24.83 8.11
CA SER A 69 -2.26 -26.14 7.65
C SER A 69 -0.94 -26.50 8.34
N LEU A 70 -1.01 -27.33 9.39
CA LEU A 70 0.05 -27.90 10.26
C LEU A 70 1.17 -28.69 9.54
N GLY A 71 1.46 -28.41 8.26
CA GLY A 71 2.54 -29.04 7.50
C GLY A 71 3.93 -28.50 7.84
N GLU A 72 4.96 -29.28 7.51
CA GLU A 72 6.41 -29.03 7.72
C GLU A 72 7.00 -27.83 6.95
N GLY A 73 6.22 -26.77 6.73
CA GLY A 73 6.63 -25.54 6.04
C GLY A 73 5.94 -24.29 6.56
N SER A 74 5.30 -24.34 7.74
CA SER A 74 4.58 -23.20 8.30
C SER A 74 5.47 -21.96 8.47
N GLN A 75 6.77 -22.13 8.73
CA GLN A 75 7.72 -21.03 8.91
C GLN A 75 7.95 -20.25 7.61
N GLU A 76 8.13 -20.96 6.49
CA GLU A 76 8.36 -20.32 5.18
C GLU A 76 7.13 -19.52 4.72
N LYS A 77 5.94 -20.07 4.93
CA LYS A 77 4.66 -19.40 4.62
C LYS A 77 4.50 -18.08 5.36
N LEU A 78 4.85 -18.05 6.66
CA LEU A 78 4.78 -16.84 7.48
C LEU A 78 5.77 -15.77 7.01
N ILE A 79 7.01 -16.16 6.66
CA ILE A 79 8.02 -15.22 6.14
C ILE A 79 7.53 -14.57 4.86
N VAL A 80 7.00 -15.35 3.91
CA VAL A 80 6.54 -14.77 2.65
C VAL A 80 5.24 -13.99 2.83
N CYS A 81 4.35 -14.40 3.73
CA CYS A 81 3.21 -13.57 4.13
C CYS A 81 3.69 -12.21 4.64
N ALA A 82 4.69 -12.16 5.52
CA ALA A 82 5.26 -10.91 6.02
C ALA A 82 5.88 -10.06 4.90
N LEU A 83 6.61 -10.66 3.95
CA LEU A 83 7.17 -9.95 2.79
C LEU A 83 6.08 -9.41 1.86
N TYR A 84 5.02 -10.19 1.62
CA TYR A 84 3.87 -9.76 0.84
C TYR A 84 3.19 -8.56 1.50
N LEU A 85 2.94 -8.60 2.81
CA LEU A 85 2.34 -7.49 3.54
C LEU A 85 3.23 -6.24 3.55
N LEU A 86 4.54 -6.41 3.75
CA LEU A 86 5.51 -5.31 3.68
C LEU A 86 5.42 -4.59 2.33
N PHE A 87 5.47 -5.34 1.23
CA PHE A 87 5.39 -4.78 -0.11
C PHE A 87 4.02 -4.17 -0.42
N GLY A 88 2.94 -4.82 0.03
CA GLY A 88 1.57 -4.33 -0.13
C GLY A 88 1.32 -3.00 0.57
N MET A 89 1.78 -2.84 1.81
CA MET A 89 1.67 -1.58 2.53
C MET A 89 2.46 -0.46 1.85
N ALA A 90 3.66 -0.74 1.34
CA ALA A 90 4.45 0.23 0.58
C ALA A 90 3.78 0.65 -0.73
N LEU A 91 3.22 -0.31 -1.48
CA LEU A 91 2.46 -0.05 -2.70
C LEU A 91 1.22 0.80 -2.43
N ILE A 92 0.46 0.47 -1.39
CA ILE A 92 -0.74 1.20 -1.01
C ILE A 92 -0.41 2.65 -0.63
N ALA A 93 0.67 2.88 0.14
CA ALA A 93 1.13 4.22 0.46
C ALA A 93 1.51 5.03 -0.79
N MET A 94 2.20 4.42 -1.76
CA MET A 94 2.52 5.05 -3.05
C MET A 94 1.25 5.36 -3.85
N CYS A 95 0.33 4.39 -3.92
CA CYS A 95 -0.92 4.53 -4.66
C CYS A 95 -1.79 5.64 -4.08
N PHE A 96 -2.00 5.67 -2.76
CA PHE A 96 -2.75 6.76 -2.11
C PHE A 96 -2.12 8.12 -2.38
N LYS A 97 -0.79 8.23 -2.33
CA LYS A 97 -0.06 9.47 -2.65
C LYS A 97 -0.33 9.94 -4.08
N LEU A 98 -0.29 9.03 -5.05
CA LEU A 98 -0.61 9.35 -6.45
C LEU A 98 -2.08 9.72 -6.65
N MET A 99 -3.00 8.95 -6.05
CA MET A 99 -4.43 9.17 -6.15
C MET A 99 -4.84 10.52 -5.55
N GLN A 100 -4.25 10.90 -4.42
CA GLN A 100 -4.53 12.17 -3.76
C GLN A 100 -4.29 13.36 -4.69
N ASP A 101 -3.13 13.38 -5.35
CA ASP A 101 -2.76 14.44 -6.27
C ASP A 101 -3.76 14.58 -7.43
N ASP A 102 -4.25 13.44 -7.96
CA ASP A 102 -5.23 13.42 -9.04
C ASP A 102 -6.66 13.72 -8.59
N VAL A 103 -7.09 13.22 -7.43
CA VAL A 103 -8.40 13.51 -6.84
C VAL A 103 -8.50 15.01 -6.58
N VAL A 104 -7.45 15.63 -6.03
CA VAL A 104 -7.40 17.07 -5.82
C VAL A 104 -7.44 17.81 -7.16
N ARG A 105 -6.73 17.35 -8.19
CA ARG A 105 -6.81 17.93 -9.55
C ARG A 105 -8.22 17.84 -10.14
N LYS A 106 -8.87 16.68 -10.05
CA LYS A 106 -10.24 16.46 -10.55
C LYS A 106 -11.26 17.27 -9.76
N ALA A 107 -11.12 17.36 -8.44
CA ALA A 107 -11.99 18.16 -7.58
C ALA A 107 -11.86 19.66 -7.92
N ARG A 108 -10.64 20.16 -8.13
CA ARG A 108 -10.40 21.54 -8.59
C ARG A 108 -11.03 21.79 -9.96
N TRP A 109 -10.88 20.86 -10.90
CA TRP A 109 -11.49 20.96 -12.23
C TRP A 109 -13.02 20.96 -12.19
N LEU A 110 -13.63 20.07 -11.39
CA LEU A 110 -15.08 20.05 -11.19
C LEU A 110 -15.57 21.33 -10.51
N GLY A 111 -14.84 21.80 -9.51
CA GLY A 111 -15.15 23.03 -8.79
C GLY A 111 -15.14 24.27 -9.69
N GLN A 112 -14.17 24.38 -10.59
CA GLN A 112 -14.12 25.42 -11.61
C GLN A 112 -15.28 25.29 -12.61
N LYS A 113 -15.66 24.06 -12.99
CA LYS A 113 -16.76 23.82 -13.93
C LYS A 113 -18.14 24.10 -13.34
N ILE A 114 -18.32 23.87 -12.04
CA ILE A 114 -19.56 24.15 -11.30
C ILE A 114 -19.69 25.66 -11.02
N GLY A 115 -18.66 26.47 -11.28
CA GLY A 115 -18.68 27.92 -11.05
C GLY A 115 -18.68 28.32 -9.57
N ILE A 116 -18.57 27.35 -8.66
CA ILE A 116 -18.52 27.59 -7.21
C ILE A 116 -17.17 28.15 -6.76
N LEU A 117 -16.17 28.08 -7.65
CA LEU A 117 -14.79 28.52 -7.42
C LEU A 117 -14.41 29.50 -8.53
N GLY A 118 -14.83 30.77 -8.34
CA GLY A 118 -14.52 31.86 -9.27
C GLY A 118 -13.10 32.41 -9.13
N ASN A 119 -12.41 32.10 -8.03
CA ASN A 119 -11.08 32.62 -7.74
C ASN A 119 -10.03 31.49 -7.61
N GLN A 120 -8.82 31.73 -8.16
CA GLN A 120 -7.68 30.81 -8.06
C GLN A 120 -7.32 30.51 -6.58
N ASN A 121 -7.55 31.49 -5.70
CA ASN A 121 -7.35 31.35 -4.25
C ASN A 121 -8.31 30.34 -3.64
N GLU A 122 -9.58 30.30 -4.05
CA GLU A 122 -10.54 29.34 -3.51
C GLU A 122 -10.27 27.93 -4.04
N THR A 123 -9.89 27.80 -5.32
CA THR A 123 -9.47 26.51 -5.90
C THR A 123 -8.24 25.95 -5.17
N SER A 124 -7.31 26.83 -4.78
CA SER A 124 -6.16 26.47 -3.96
C SER A 124 -6.57 26.09 -2.54
N ARG A 125 -7.45 26.88 -1.89
CA ARG A 125 -8.00 26.56 -0.57
C ARG A 125 -8.74 25.23 -0.54
N LEU A 126 -9.59 24.94 -1.52
CA LEU A 126 -10.25 23.63 -1.64
C LEU A 126 -9.20 22.52 -1.78
N GLY A 127 -8.17 22.77 -2.58
CA GLY A 127 -7.02 21.89 -2.67
C GLY A 127 -6.40 21.59 -1.32
N ASP A 128 -6.14 22.61 -0.50
CA ASP A 128 -5.52 22.47 0.83
C ASP A 128 -6.47 21.83 1.86
N ILE A 129 -7.78 22.13 1.78
CA ILE A 129 -8.83 21.52 2.59
C ILE A 129 -8.94 20.02 2.28
N LEU A 130 -8.78 19.61 1.01
CA LEU A 130 -8.79 18.20 0.62
C LEU A 130 -7.46 17.51 0.91
N THR A 131 -6.32 18.17 0.68
CA THR A 131 -5.00 17.57 0.91
C THR A 131 -4.72 17.40 2.39
N SER A 132 -5.07 18.36 3.25
CA SER A 132 -4.74 18.32 4.68
C SER A 132 -5.23 17.07 5.44
N PRO A 133 -6.51 16.63 5.35
CA PRO A 133 -6.94 15.39 5.99
C PRO A 133 -6.29 14.17 5.34
N MET A 134 -6.16 14.14 4.01
CA MET A 134 -5.57 13.01 3.30
C MET A 134 -4.07 12.85 3.59
N LEU A 135 -3.30 13.94 3.71
CA LEU A 135 -1.92 13.97 4.17
C LEU A 135 -1.79 13.40 5.57
N ARG A 136 -2.70 13.79 6.48
CA ARG A 136 -2.73 13.24 7.84
C ARG A 136 -3.04 11.76 7.84
N VAL A 137 -4.00 11.31 7.03
CA VAL A 137 -4.29 9.87 6.84
C VAL A 137 -3.08 9.16 6.26
N LEU A 138 -2.36 9.72 5.27
CA LEU A 138 -1.17 9.12 4.70
C LEU A 138 -0.02 9.03 5.70
N GLN A 139 0.20 10.07 6.50
CA GLN A 139 1.16 10.06 7.60
C GLN A 139 0.77 9.03 8.66
N LEU A 140 -0.51 8.95 9.00
CA LEU A 140 -1.03 7.97 9.96
C LEU A 140 -0.88 6.54 9.42
N GLN A 141 -1.26 6.31 8.17
CA GLN A 141 -1.12 5.02 7.48
C GLN A 141 0.35 4.64 7.31
N SER A 142 1.22 5.59 6.98
CA SER A 142 2.67 5.37 6.89
C SER A 142 3.24 5.01 8.27
N ASN A 143 2.86 5.74 9.32
CA ASN A 143 3.32 5.45 10.68
C ASN A 143 2.79 4.10 11.18
N ILE A 144 1.50 3.81 10.99
CA ILE A 144 0.90 2.52 11.31
C ILE A 144 1.54 1.41 10.48
N ALA A 145 1.81 1.63 9.19
CA ALA A 145 2.50 0.68 8.33
C ALA A 145 3.91 0.40 8.86
N GLN A 146 4.68 1.43 9.22
CA GLN A 146 6.01 1.26 9.83
C GLN A 146 5.91 0.52 11.17
N THR A 147 4.96 0.87 12.04
CA THR A 147 4.76 0.20 13.33
C THR A 147 4.34 -1.25 13.16
N ARG A 148 3.44 -1.56 12.22
CA ARG A 148 2.98 -2.92 11.93
C ARG A 148 4.07 -3.73 11.24
N VAL A 149 4.79 -3.16 10.28
CA VAL A 149 5.96 -3.79 9.66
C VAL A 149 7.01 -4.10 10.72
N GLN A 150 7.31 -3.17 11.63
CA GLN A 150 8.21 -3.43 12.73
C GLN A 150 7.67 -4.54 13.63
N ALA A 151 6.39 -4.52 14.00
CA ALA A 151 5.78 -5.55 14.82
C ALA A 151 5.80 -6.94 14.15
N SER A 152 5.49 -7.01 12.84
CA SER A 152 5.52 -8.24 12.04
C SER A 152 6.94 -8.76 11.85
N LEU A 153 7.91 -7.89 11.58
CA LEU A 153 9.32 -8.25 11.54
C LEU A 153 9.78 -8.74 12.91
N LEU A 154 9.42 -8.05 14.00
CA LEU A 154 9.75 -8.48 15.35
C LEU A 154 9.14 -9.85 15.66
N SER A 155 7.87 -10.07 15.30
CA SER A 155 7.21 -11.36 15.51
C SER A 155 7.86 -12.46 14.67
N CYS A 156 8.15 -12.22 13.39
CA CYS A 156 8.83 -13.19 12.55
C CYS A 156 10.24 -13.49 13.05
N ILE A 157 11.01 -12.48 13.46
CA ILE A 157 12.34 -12.66 14.06
C ILE A 157 12.23 -13.46 15.37
N CYS A 158 11.30 -13.12 16.25
CA CYS A 158 11.06 -13.86 17.49
C CYS A 158 10.65 -15.31 17.22
N ILE A 159 9.76 -15.58 16.26
CA ILE A 159 9.34 -16.93 15.89
C ILE A 159 10.52 -17.71 15.29
N CYS A 160 11.32 -17.09 14.42
CA CYS A 160 12.51 -17.72 13.84
C CYS A 160 13.57 -18.03 14.91
N ILE A 161 13.83 -17.11 15.84
CA ILE A 161 14.77 -17.32 16.96
C ILE A 161 14.28 -18.45 17.87
N PHE A 162 13.01 -18.41 18.28
CA PHE A 162 12.42 -19.43 19.14
C PHE A 162 12.41 -20.81 18.47
N SER A 163 12.15 -20.86 17.16
CA SER A 163 12.19 -22.10 16.39
C SER A 163 13.62 -22.63 16.22
N ALA A 164 14.61 -21.74 16.06
CA ALA A 164 16.03 -22.13 15.99
C ALA A 164 16.54 -22.68 17.33
N GLU A 165 16.11 -22.12 18.47
CA GLU A 165 16.42 -22.66 19.79
C GLU A 165 15.75 -24.02 20.04
N PHE A 166 14.50 -24.22 19.58
CA PHE A 166 13.79 -25.48 19.75
C PHE A 166 14.31 -26.62 18.85
N LEU A 167 14.86 -26.29 17.67
CA LEU A 167 15.50 -27.29 16.79
C LEU A 167 16.89 -27.73 17.29
N HIS A 168 17.48 -26.98 18.22
CA HIS A 168 18.84 -27.22 18.74
C HIS A 168 18.86 -27.80 20.17
N MET A 169 17.69 -28.06 20.76
CA MET A 169 17.45 -28.85 21.97
C MET A 169 16.90 -30.23 21.62
#